data_AF-A0A5B7CCL8-F1
#
_entry.id   AF-A0A5B7CCL8-F1
#
_cell.length_a   1.000
_cell.length_b   1.000
_cell.length_c   1.000
_cell.angle_alpha   90.00
_cell.angle_beta   90.00
_cell.angle_gamma   90.00
#
_symmetry.space_group_name_H-M   'P 1'
#
loop_
_entity.id
_entity.type
_entity.pdbx_description
1 polymer ?
#
loop_
_entity_poly.entity_id
_entity_poly.type
_entity_poly.pdbx_seq_one_letter_code
_entity_poly.pdbx_strand_id
1 'polypeptide(L)'
;SLSLSLSLSKLWVRNCVRSCRRDCQGSSSVSLFGCDKYFGICLPYPMEIASQSPLESRQLNLKKSFKLGIRSLLTTCSKEDFSKAFPRFTNVEQEGLHRLFIKVITSLHENMEDEFELLCTETQVGTILNTVEQYVEEQSLDPLLFDKSNYVGDVECDLSTAKNNEIQYLMGVLEKAEEQKRIINARVEQLKKGRQNFSGAADAVEKLKTSMLNYGTSNITRLHDP
;
A
#
# COMPACT_ATOMS: atom_id res chain seq x y z
N SER A 1 50.88 -0.07 23.46
CA SER A 1 49.47 -0.45 23.68
C SER A 1 48.65 -0.50 22.38
N LEU A 2 48.77 0.47 21.46
CA LEU A 2 48.02 0.53 20.18
C LEU A 2 48.12 -0.73 19.29
N SER A 3 49.32 -1.33 19.16
CA SER A 3 49.49 -2.57 18.39
C SER A 3 48.76 -3.77 19.02
N LEU A 4 48.62 -3.79 20.34
CA LEU A 4 47.94 -4.88 21.05
C LEU A 4 46.42 -4.73 20.87
N SER A 5 45.92 -3.51 21.01
CA SER A 5 44.52 -3.16 20.77
C SER A 5 44.09 -3.51 19.35
N LEU A 6 44.88 -3.14 18.33
CA LEU A 6 44.55 -3.41 16.94
C LEU A 6 44.56 -4.90 16.60
N SER A 7 45.50 -5.67 17.16
CA SER A 7 45.54 -7.13 16.99
C SER A 7 44.35 -7.82 17.66
N LEU A 8 43.96 -7.37 18.86
CA LEU A 8 42.78 -7.88 19.57
C LEU A 8 41.49 -7.55 18.80
N SER A 9 41.33 -6.32 18.30
CA SER A 9 40.16 -5.93 17.50
C SER A 9 40.07 -6.72 16.19
N LYS A 10 41.19 -6.94 15.49
CA LYS A 10 41.21 -7.75 14.25
C LYS A 10 40.91 -9.22 14.50
N LEU A 11 41.43 -9.78 15.60
CA LEU A 11 41.14 -11.15 16.03
C LEU A 11 39.65 -11.29 16.39
N TRP A 12 39.10 -10.30 17.09
CA TRP A 12 37.70 -10.23 17.48
C TRP A 12 36.76 -10.21 16.27
N VAL A 13 36.93 -9.27 15.32
CA VAL A 13 36.10 -9.19 14.11
C VAL A 13 36.16 -10.49 13.30
N ARG A 14 37.37 -11.03 13.09
CA ARG A 14 37.57 -12.26 12.30
C ARG A 14 36.89 -13.47 12.92
N ASN A 15 36.91 -13.59 14.24
CA ASN A 15 36.35 -14.74 14.94
C ASN A 15 34.85 -14.61 15.22
N CYS A 16 34.33 -13.40 15.41
CA CYS A 16 32.89 -13.15 15.53
C CYS A 16 32.16 -13.59 14.26
N VAL A 17 32.68 -13.20 13.09
CA VAL A 17 32.15 -13.62 11.78
C VAL A 17 32.18 -15.14 11.58
N ARG A 18 33.22 -15.82 12.09
CA ARG A 18 33.33 -17.29 12.02
C ARG A 18 32.40 -18.03 12.99
N SER A 19 32.12 -17.46 14.16
CA SER A 19 31.19 -18.07 15.12
C SER A 19 29.76 -17.96 14.63
N CYS A 20 29.31 -16.77 14.19
CA CYS A 20 27.97 -16.58 13.63
C CYS A 20 27.69 -17.53 12.46
N ARG A 21 28.69 -17.77 11.59
CA ARG A 21 28.56 -18.73 10.47
C ARG A 21 28.41 -20.19 10.94
N ARG A 22 29.08 -20.60 12.02
CA ARG A 22 28.96 -21.97 12.56
C ARG A 22 27.63 -22.19 13.26
N ASP A 23 27.18 -21.22 14.02
CA ASP A 23 25.92 -21.31 14.77
C ASP A 23 24.70 -21.34 13.82
N CYS A 24 24.73 -20.66 12.67
CA CYS A 24 23.66 -20.77 11.66
C CYS A 24 23.72 -22.07 10.81
N GLN A 25 24.81 -22.87 10.85
CA GLN A 25 24.92 -24.15 10.10
C GLN A 25 24.54 -25.40 10.93
N GLY A 26 24.52 -25.31 12.26
CA GLY A 26 24.24 -26.44 13.16
C GLY A 26 22.76 -26.68 13.49
N SER A 27 21.87 -25.76 13.14
CA SER A 27 20.42 -25.92 13.38
C SER A 27 19.75 -26.56 12.18
N SER A 28 19.18 -27.77 12.35
CA SER A 28 18.46 -28.54 11.32
C SER A 28 17.17 -27.88 10.79
N SER A 29 16.92 -26.61 11.11
CA SER A 29 15.81 -25.78 10.64
C SER A 29 16.28 -24.78 9.55
N VAL A 30 17.03 -25.27 8.56
CA VAL A 30 17.78 -24.45 7.58
C VAL A 30 16.89 -23.72 6.55
N SER A 31 15.57 -23.77 6.65
CA SER A 31 14.68 -22.99 5.78
C SER A 31 14.26 -21.61 6.35
N LEU A 32 14.68 -21.23 7.56
CA LEU A 32 14.14 -20.05 8.27
C LEU A 32 15.04 -18.82 8.34
N PHE A 33 16.29 -18.88 7.86
CA PHE A 33 17.24 -17.77 8.02
C PHE A 33 17.98 -17.45 6.71
N GLY A 34 17.54 -16.37 6.05
CA GLY A 34 18.27 -15.75 4.95
C GLY A 34 19.50 -15.02 5.48
N CYS A 35 20.69 -15.42 5.03
CA CYS A 35 21.93 -14.70 5.33
C CYS A 35 22.03 -13.46 4.43
N ASP A 36 21.63 -12.30 4.93
CA ASP A 36 21.88 -11.05 4.23
C ASP A 36 23.33 -10.61 4.39
N LYS A 37 24.01 -10.37 3.27
CA LYS A 37 25.48 -10.22 3.15
C LYS A 37 26.08 -9.02 3.90
N TYR A 38 25.27 -8.16 4.49
CA TYR A 38 25.73 -6.88 5.03
C TYR A 38 25.86 -6.81 6.55
N PHE A 39 25.25 -7.72 7.33
CA PHE A 39 25.31 -7.62 8.80
C PHE A 39 25.55 -8.94 9.55
N GLY A 40 25.50 -10.11 8.92
CA GLY A 40 25.80 -11.38 9.62
C GLY A 40 24.87 -11.69 10.79
N ILE A 41 23.70 -11.05 10.86
CA ILE A 41 22.64 -11.32 11.83
C ILE A 41 21.60 -12.17 11.11
N CYS A 42 21.42 -13.41 11.56
CA CYS A 42 20.34 -14.29 11.12
C CYS A 42 19.01 -13.73 11.70
N LEU A 43 18.31 -12.87 10.95
CA LEU A 43 16.97 -12.39 11.30
C LEU A 43 15.91 -13.41 10.84
N PRO A 44 14.91 -13.74 11.69
CA PRO A 44 13.84 -14.65 11.31
C PRO A 44 12.95 -13.98 10.25
N TYR A 45 12.84 -14.58 9.07
CA TYR A 45 11.77 -14.26 8.12
C TYR A 45 10.45 -14.81 8.66
N PRO A 46 9.32 -14.07 8.58
CA PRO A 46 8.02 -14.63 8.84
C PRO A 46 7.63 -15.46 7.62
N MET A 47 7.79 -16.78 7.69
CA MET A 47 7.10 -17.68 6.78
C MET A 47 6.27 -18.66 7.60
N GLU A 48 4.97 -18.66 7.31
CA GLU A 48 3.94 -19.53 7.89
C GLU A 48 4.45 -20.96 8.04
N ILE A 49 4.62 -21.42 9.28
CA ILE A 49 4.65 -22.85 9.59
C ILE A 49 3.77 -23.06 10.81
N ALA A 50 2.59 -23.62 10.54
CA ALA A 50 1.77 -24.28 11.53
C ALA A 50 2.57 -25.47 12.12
N SER A 51 3.15 -25.31 13.31
CA SER A 51 3.36 -26.42 14.24
C SER A 51 3.37 -25.91 15.67
N GLN A 52 2.47 -26.50 16.46
CA GLN A 52 2.17 -26.15 17.84
C GLN A 52 3.36 -26.45 18.77
N SER A 53 4.01 -25.38 19.22
CA SER A 53 4.57 -25.29 20.58
C SER A 53 3.87 -24.12 21.28
N PRO A 54 3.90 -23.98 22.62
CA PRO A 54 3.31 -22.83 23.29
C PRO A 54 3.90 -21.60 22.60
N LEU A 55 3.06 -20.78 21.96
CA LEU A 55 3.48 -19.64 21.16
C LEU A 55 4.39 -18.77 22.03
N GLU A 56 5.70 -18.92 21.86
CA GLU A 56 6.66 -18.16 22.67
C GLU A 56 6.45 -16.70 22.30
N SER A 57 6.18 -15.86 23.30
CA SER A 57 5.85 -14.46 23.04
C SER A 57 6.95 -13.79 22.23
N ARG A 58 6.59 -12.87 21.33
CA ARG A 58 7.56 -12.06 20.57
C ARG A 58 8.65 -11.46 21.45
N GLN A 59 8.31 -11.04 22.67
CA GLN A 59 9.27 -10.54 23.65
C GLN A 59 10.29 -11.60 24.08
N LEU A 60 9.85 -12.82 24.41
CA LEU A 60 10.74 -13.92 24.80
C LEU A 60 11.68 -14.29 23.65
N ASN A 61 11.16 -14.35 22.43
CA ASN A 61 11.94 -14.61 21.23
C ASN A 61 13.04 -13.56 21.01
N LEU A 62 12.71 -12.27 21.13
CA LEU A 62 13.68 -11.18 21.05
C LEU A 62 14.83 -11.37 22.04
N LYS A 63 14.51 -11.63 23.32
CA LYS A 63 15.52 -11.83 24.38
C LYS A 63 16.40 -13.05 24.10
N LYS A 64 15.81 -14.16 23.65
CA LYS A 64 16.55 -15.37 23.30
C LYS A 64 17.48 -15.13 22.11
N SER A 65 16.98 -14.50 21.05
CA SER A 65 17.78 -14.18 19.86
C SER A 65 18.96 -13.27 20.19
N PHE A 66 18.76 -12.25 21.02
CA PHE A 66 19.84 -11.39 21.47
C PHE A 66 20.91 -12.18 22.25
N LYS A 67 20.52 -12.94 23.26
CA LYS A 67 21.43 -13.78 24.07
C LYS A 67 22.22 -14.77 23.21
N LEU A 68 21.56 -15.39 22.23
CA LEU A 68 22.23 -16.28 21.27
C LEU A 68 23.25 -15.51 20.40
N GLY A 69 22.90 -14.32 19.94
CA GLY A 69 23.79 -13.48 19.14
C GLY A 69 25.08 -13.11 19.88
N ILE A 70 24.96 -12.67 21.12
CA ILE A 70 26.12 -12.23 21.93
C ILE A 70 26.93 -13.40 22.51
N ARG A 71 26.33 -14.59 22.68
CA ARG A 71 27.02 -15.78 23.18
C ARG A 71 28.27 -16.12 22.35
N SER A 72 28.23 -15.81 21.06
CA SER A 72 29.36 -15.98 20.14
C SER A 72 30.65 -15.32 20.65
N LEU A 73 30.55 -14.21 21.39
CA LEU A 73 31.68 -13.50 21.98
C LEU A 73 32.51 -14.40 22.89
N LEU A 74 31.85 -15.20 23.72
CA LEU A 74 32.47 -16.13 24.66
C LEU A 74 33.17 -17.31 23.96
N THR A 75 32.80 -17.61 22.72
CA THR A 75 33.30 -18.78 21.97
C THR A 75 34.20 -18.41 20.78
N THR A 76 34.44 -17.11 20.56
CA THR A 76 35.17 -16.62 19.39
C THR A 76 36.64 -17.04 19.36
N CYS A 77 37.36 -17.04 20.48
CA CYS A 77 38.81 -17.21 20.49
C CYS A 77 39.26 -18.46 21.25
N SER A 78 39.86 -19.41 20.56
CA SER A 78 40.55 -20.54 21.19
C SER A 78 41.92 -20.09 21.74
N LYS A 79 42.47 -20.84 22.70
CA LYS A 79 43.84 -20.60 23.22
C LYS A 79 44.88 -20.71 22.10
N GLU A 80 44.69 -21.62 21.16
CA GLU A 80 45.59 -21.83 20.01
C GLU A 80 45.56 -20.67 19.02
N ASP A 81 44.38 -20.14 18.69
CA ASP A 81 44.25 -18.96 17.84
C ASP A 81 44.84 -17.72 18.51
N PHE A 82 44.73 -17.64 19.84
CA PHE A 82 45.33 -16.59 20.63
C PHE A 82 46.86 -16.65 20.59
N SER A 83 47.46 -17.82 20.84
CA SER A 83 48.91 -18.01 20.75
C SER A 83 49.46 -17.71 19.35
N LYS A 84 48.73 -18.08 18.29
CA LYS A 84 49.07 -17.72 16.90
C LYS A 84 49.01 -16.22 16.63
N ALA A 85 48.13 -15.48 17.30
CA ALA A 85 48.02 -14.03 17.16
C ALA A 85 49.16 -13.27 17.86
N PHE A 86 49.78 -13.88 18.87
CA PHE A 86 50.84 -13.28 19.69
C PHE A 86 52.15 -14.09 19.70
N PRO A 87 52.72 -14.44 18.53
CA PRO A 87 53.85 -15.37 18.43
C PRO A 87 55.17 -14.84 19.01
N ARG A 88 55.25 -13.52 19.23
CA ARG A 88 56.43 -12.85 19.82
C ARG A 88 56.48 -12.90 21.33
N PHE A 89 55.37 -13.24 21.98
CA PHE A 89 55.27 -13.35 23.43
C PHE A 89 55.66 -14.76 23.86
N THR A 90 56.30 -14.86 25.02
CA THR A 90 56.58 -16.14 25.68
C THR A 90 55.27 -16.81 26.11
N ASN A 91 55.29 -18.12 26.36
CA ASN A 91 54.11 -18.86 26.81
C ASN A 91 53.49 -18.25 28.08
N VAL A 92 54.32 -17.79 29.03
CA VAL A 92 53.84 -17.18 30.28
C VAL A 92 53.12 -15.85 30.02
N GLU A 93 53.65 -15.01 29.14
CA GLU A 93 53.01 -13.75 28.76
C GLU A 93 51.72 -13.99 27.97
N GLN A 94 51.71 -14.98 27.07
CA GLN A 94 50.51 -15.37 26.32
C GLN A 94 49.40 -15.86 27.26
N GLU A 95 49.72 -16.64 28.27
CA GLU A 95 48.75 -17.11 29.27
C GLU A 95 48.19 -15.96 30.11
N GLY A 96 49.06 -15.05 30.56
CA GLY A 96 48.62 -13.84 31.26
C GLY A 96 47.69 -12.97 30.42
N LEU A 97 48.03 -12.78 29.14
CA LEU A 97 47.24 -11.98 28.22
C LEU A 97 45.92 -12.67 27.82
N HIS A 98 45.93 -14.00 27.65
CA HIS A 98 44.71 -14.78 27.39
C HIS A 98 43.75 -14.69 28.59
N ARG A 99 44.26 -14.77 29.82
CA ARG A 99 43.45 -14.58 31.03
C ARG A 99 42.83 -13.19 31.10
N LEU A 100 43.58 -12.14 30.74
CA LEU A 100 43.05 -10.78 30.65
C LEU A 100 41.99 -10.67 29.55
N PHE A 101 42.22 -11.26 28.38
CA PHE A 101 41.26 -11.29 27.28
C PHE A 101 39.94 -11.92 27.69
N ILE A 102 39.96 -13.10 28.34
CA ILE A 102 38.74 -13.75 28.85
C ILE A 102 37.99 -12.83 29.82
N LYS A 103 38.69 -12.19 30.77
CA LYS A 103 38.07 -11.24 31.69
C LYS A 103 37.37 -10.08 30.97
N VAL A 104 38.02 -9.50 29.98
CA VAL A 104 37.46 -8.39 29.19
C VAL A 104 36.23 -8.85 28.40
N ILE A 105 36.30 -10.01 27.74
CA ILE A 105 35.18 -10.53 26.96
C ILE A 105 33.99 -10.93 27.84
N THR A 106 34.23 -11.54 29.00
CA THR A 106 33.17 -11.85 29.96
C THR A 106 32.51 -10.59 30.50
N SER A 107 33.30 -9.60 30.95
CA SER A 107 32.76 -8.33 31.44
C SER A 107 32.00 -7.56 30.35
N LEU A 108 32.48 -7.59 29.11
CA LEU A 108 31.79 -6.98 27.99
C LEU A 108 30.45 -7.69 27.70
N HIS A 109 30.44 -9.03 27.71
CA HIS A 109 29.22 -9.83 27.54
C HIS A 109 28.16 -9.48 28.59
N GLU A 110 28.54 -9.47 29.87
CA GLU A 110 27.66 -9.08 30.98
C GLU A 110 27.13 -7.65 30.79
N ASN A 111 28.00 -6.69 30.47
CA ASN A 111 27.59 -5.31 30.24
C ASN A 111 26.59 -5.17 29.09
N MET A 112 26.75 -5.94 28.00
CA MET A 112 25.78 -5.92 26.91
C MET A 112 24.44 -6.54 27.27
N GLU A 113 24.41 -7.56 28.13
CA GLU A 113 23.16 -8.12 28.66
C GLU A 113 22.41 -7.07 29.51
N ASP A 114 23.12 -6.39 30.40
CA ASP A 114 22.54 -5.38 31.27
C ASP A 114 22.03 -4.16 30.49
N GLU A 115 22.83 -3.62 29.56
CA GLU A 115 22.44 -2.49 28.70
C GLU A 115 21.25 -2.85 27.79
N PHE A 116 21.20 -4.08 27.28
CA PHE A 116 20.07 -4.54 26.48
C PHE A 116 18.78 -4.61 27.30
N GLU A 117 18.83 -5.13 28.53
CA GLU A 117 17.67 -5.18 29.42
C GLU A 117 17.21 -3.78 29.86
N LEU A 118 18.17 -2.87 30.12
CA LEU A 118 17.90 -1.45 30.36
C LEU A 118 17.16 -0.83 29.16
N LEU A 119 17.70 -0.98 27.96
CA LEU A 119 17.12 -0.45 26.72
C LEU A 119 15.72 -1.01 26.48
N CYS A 120 15.53 -2.32 26.70
CA CYS A 120 14.22 -2.97 26.57
C CYS A 120 13.18 -2.38 27.53
N THR A 121 13.61 -2.02 28.74
CA THR A 121 12.75 -1.40 29.76
C THR A 121 12.45 0.06 29.42
N GLU A 122 13.47 0.84 29.08
CA GLU A 122 13.38 2.26 28.72
C GLU A 122 12.46 2.49 27.51
N THR A 123 12.65 1.69 26.46
CA THR A 123 11.87 1.79 25.22
C THR A 123 10.49 1.12 25.30
N GLN A 124 10.21 0.41 26.40
CA GLN A 124 9.00 -0.37 26.59
C GLN A 124 8.75 -1.39 25.46
N VAL A 125 9.82 -1.90 24.83
CA VAL A 125 9.71 -2.83 23.70
C VAL A 125 8.90 -4.08 24.06
N GLY A 126 9.00 -4.55 25.31
CA GLY A 126 8.21 -5.67 25.81
C GLY A 126 6.71 -5.40 25.74
N THR A 127 6.26 -4.23 26.20
CA THR A 127 4.86 -3.81 26.14
C THR A 127 4.38 -3.72 24.70
N ILE A 128 5.15 -3.09 23.83
CA ILE A 128 4.82 -2.94 22.40
C ILE A 128 4.68 -4.31 21.74
N LEU A 129 5.62 -5.22 21.97
CA LEU A 129 5.57 -6.57 21.41
C LEU A 129 4.40 -7.38 21.95
N ASN A 130 4.03 -7.22 23.23
CA ASN A 130 2.84 -7.85 23.81
C ASN A 130 1.55 -7.31 23.20
N THR A 131 1.46 -5.99 22.96
CA THR A 131 0.32 -5.38 22.27
C THR A 131 0.21 -5.87 20.82
N VAL A 132 1.33 -6.02 20.11
CA VAL A 132 1.34 -6.60 18.76
C VAL A 132 0.91 -8.06 18.79
N GLU A 133 1.37 -8.85 19.77
CA GLU A 133 0.92 -10.24 19.97
C GLU A 133 -0.59 -10.29 20.14
N GLN A 134 -1.12 -9.47 21.04
CA GLN A 134 -2.56 -9.35 21.29
C GLN A 134 -3.34 -8.99 20.02
N TYR A 135 -2.90 -7.99 19.24
CA TYR A 135 -3.59 -7.63 18.00
C TYR A 135 -3.55 -8.74 16.93
N VAL A 136 -2.48 -9.52 16.89
CA VAL A 136 -2.37 -10.66 15.96
C VAL A 136 -3.27 -11.80 16.41
N GLU A 137 -3.33 -12.08 17.71
CA GLU A 137 -4.28 -13.04 18.28
C GLU A 137 -5.74 -12.61 18.02
N GLU A 138 -6.09 -11.35 18.30
CA GLU A 138 -7.43 -10.79 18.04
C GLU A 138 -7.79 -10.87 16.55
N GLN A 139 -6.89 -10.50 15.64
CA GLN A 139 -7.11 -10.63 14.19
C GLN A 139 -7.27 -12.08 13.73
N SER A 140 -6.60 -13.03 14.39
CA SER A 140 -6.76 -14.45 14.07
C SER A 140 -8.11 -15.03 14.52
N LEU A 141 -8.76 -14.40 15.51
CA LEU A 141 -10.03 -14.82 16.07
C LEU A 141 -11.24 -14.15 15.41
N ASP A 142 -11.06 -13.04 14.72
CA ASP A 142 -12.10 -12.37 13.94
C ASP A 142 -11.80 -12.39 12.43
N PRO A 143 -12.26 -13.43 11.70
CA PRO A 143 -12.12 -13.53 10.25
C PRO A 143 -12.73 -12.34 9.49
N LEU A 144 -13.62 -11.54 10.10
CA LEU A 144 -14.26 -10.40 9.45
C LEU A 144 -13.37 -9.14 9.43
N LEU A 145 -12.30 -9.07 10.26
CA LEU A 145 -11.37 -7.94 10.30
C LEU A 145 -10.26 -8.00 9.23
N PHE A 146 -9.96 -9.18 8.69
CA PHE A 146 -9.02 -9.32 7.56
C PHE A 146 -9.57 -8.68 6.28
N ASP A 147 -10.88 -8.46 6.25
CA ASP A 147 -11.60 -7.93 5.10
C ASP A 147 -11.89 -6.43 5.23
N LYS A 148 -10.83 -5.64 5.37
CA LYS A 148 -10.91 -4.17 5.14
C LYS A 148 -11.23 -3.82 3.67
N SER A 149 -11.56 -4.82 2.84
CA SER A 149 -12.08 -4.65 1.48
C SER A 149 -13.62 -4.75 1.40
N ASN A 150 -14.29 -5.37 2.40
CA ASN A 150 -15.73 -5.56 2.34
C ASN A 150 -16.55 -4.28 2.59
N TYR A 151 -16.08 -3.36 3.42
CA TYR A 151 -16.75 -2.06 3.61
C TYR A 151 -16.74 -1.20 2.33
N VAL A 152 -15.72 -1.37 1.49
CA VAL A 152 -15.65 -0.70 0.18
C VAL A 152 -16.58 -1.39 -0.82
N GLY A 153 -16.67 -2.73 -0.76
CA GLY A 153 -17.53 -3.53 -1.64
C GLY A 153 -19.01 -3.18 -1.54
N ASP A 154 -19.55 -3.05 -0.33
CA ASP A 154 -20.99 -2.77 -0.14
C ASP A 154 -21.37 -1.34 -0.60
N VAL A 155 -20.54 -0.35 -0.25
CA VAL A 155 -20.77 1.05 -0.67
C VAL A 155 -20.63 1.22 -2.19
N GLU A 156 -19.70 0.50 -2.81
CA GLU A 156 -19.53 0.51 -4.27
C GLU A 156 -20.69 -0.17 -5.00
N CYS A 157 -21.22 -1.28 -4.45
CA CYS A 157 -22.40 -1.95 -4.98
C CYS A 157 -23.65 -1.07 -4.90
N ASP A 158 -23.89 -0.42 -3.77
CA ASP A 158 -25.04 0.47 -3.57
C ASP A 158 -24.95 1.69 -4.48
N LEU A 159 -23.76 2.30 -4.59
CA LEU A 159 -23.53 3.45 -5.46
C LEU A 159 -23.69 3.09 -6.94
N SER A 160 -23.15 1.94 -7.36
CA SER A 160 -23.27 1.42 -8.73
C SER A 160 -24.74 1.15 -9.09
N THR A 161 -25.49 0.54 -8.18
CA THR A 161 -26.92 0.27 -8.34
C THR A 161 -27.72 1.56 -8.46
N ALA A 162 -27.48 2.54 -7.58
CA ALA A 162 -28.14 3.84 -7.64
C ALA A 162 -27.86 4.57 -8.96
N LYS A 163 -26.60 4.55 -9.43
CA LYS A 163 -26.21 5.21 -10.68
C LYS A 163 -26.87 4.54 -11.91
N ASN A 164 -26.93 3.20 -11.94
CA ASN A 164 -27.59 2.49 -13.03
C ASN A 164 -29.09 2.79 -13.09
N ASN A 165 -29.75 2.85 -11.93
CA ASN A 165 -31.18 3.23 -11.87
C ASN A 165 -31.40 4.65 -12.39
N GLU A 166 -30.53 5.60 -12.03
CA GLU A 166 -30.61 6.98 -12.52
C GLU A 166 -30.38 7.06 -14.04
N ILE A 167 -29.39 6.32 -14.58
CA ILE A 167 -29.15 6.24 -16.03
C ILE A 167 -30.38 5.71 -16.76
N GLN A 168 -31.01 4.64 -16.25
CA GLN A 168 -32.21 4.09 -16.86
C GLN A 168 -33.39 5.07 -16.81
N TYR A 169 -33.56 5.78 -15.69
CA TYR A 169 -34.57 6.83 -15.56
C TYR A 169 -34.35 7.94 -16.59
N LEU A 170 -33.14 8.48 -16.69
CA LEU A 170 -32.79 9.54 -17.62
C LEU A 170 -32.94 9.11 -19.08
N MET A 171 -32.58 7.87 -19.42
CA MET A 171 -32.85 7.29 -20.75
C MET A 171 -34.35 7.31 -21.07
N GLY A 172 -35.20 6.86 -20.14
CA GLY A 172 -36.65 6.85 -20.34
C GLY A 172 -37.24 8.26 -20.48
N VAL A 173 -36.69 9.26 -19.78
CA VAL A 173 -37.09 10.66 -19.95
C VAL A 173 -36.66 11.19 -21.32
N LEU A 174 -35.45 10.86 -21.77
CA LEU A 174 -34.92 11.27 -23.07
C LEU A 174 -35.76 10.70 -24.23
N GLU A 175 -36.07 9.40 -24.20
CA GLU A 175 -36.92 8.75 -25.21
C GLU A 175 -38.29 9.43 -25.33
N LYS A 176 -38.91 9.76 -24.20
CA LYS A 176 -40.20 10.48 -24.18
C LYS A 176 -40.07 11.88 -24.79
N ALA A 177 -38.99 12.60 -24.48
CA ALA A 177 -38.74 13.93 -25.03
C ALA A 177 -38.50 13.87 -26.55
N GLU A 178 -37.79 12.86 -27.04
CA GLU A 178 -37.55 12.63 -28.46
C GLU A 178 -38.84 12.27 -29.23
N GLU A 179 -39.73 11.48 -28.63
CA GLU A 179 -41.05 11.18 -29.19
C GLU A 179 -41.89 12.46 -29.29
N GLN A 180 -41.95 13.26 -28.22
CA GLN A 180 -42.66 14.55 -28.24
C GLN A 180 -42.11 15.49 -29.31
N LYS A 181 -40.78 15.56 -29.47
CA LYS A 181 -40.13 16.34 -30.54
C LYS A 181 -40.56 15.86 -31.92
N ARG A 182 -40.63 14.53 -32.15
CA ARG A 182 -41.11 13.96 -33.42
C ARG A 182 -42.56 14.36 -33.71
N ILE A 183 -43.44 14.27 -32.72
CA ILE A 183 -44.85 14.68 -32.84
C ILE A 183 -44.99 16.17 -33.17
N ILE A 184 -44.26 17.04 -32.47
CA ILE A 184 -44.29 18.49 -32.70
C ILE A 184 -43.78 18.82 -34.10
N ASN A 185 -42.67 18.23 -34.52
CA ASN A 185 -42.12 18.45 -35.86
C ASN A 185 -43.10 18.01 -36.95
N ALA A 186 -43.78 16.87 -36.78
CA ALA A 186 -44.79 16.41 -37.72
C ALA A 186 -45.96 17.42 -37.83
N ARG A 187 -46.41 18.00 -36.70
CA ARG A 187 -47.44 19.05 -36.69
C ARG A 187 -46.97 20.33 -37.38
N VAL A 188 -45.74 20.77 -37.12
CA VAL A 188 -45.15 21.96 -37.77
C VAL A 188 -45.09 21.78 -39.29
N GLU A 189 -44.66 20.62 -39.77
CA GLU A 189 -44.60 20.34 -41.21
C GLU A 189 -46.00 20.27 -41.86
N GLN A 190 -47.01 19.73 -41.17
CA GLN A 190 -48.40 19.77 -41.64
C GLN A 190 -48.92 21.21 -41.77
N LEU A 191 -48.69 22.06 -40.75
CA LEU A 191 -49.09 23.47 -40.78
C LEU A 191 -48.38 24.25 -41.89
N LYS A 192 -47.10 23.95 -42.14
CA LYS A 192 -46.31 24.55 -43.22
C LYS A 192 -46.86 24.20 -44.61
N LYS A 193 -47.24 22.93 -44.85
CA LYS A 193 -47.91 22.50 -46.09
C LYS A 193 -49.29 23.15 -46.25
N GLY A 194 -50.08 23.21 -45.19
CA GLY A 194 -51.36 23.92 -45.18
C GLY A 194 -51.19 25.39 -45.60
N ARG A 195 -50.22 26.10 -45.02
CA ARG A 195 -49.90 27.50 -45.39
C ARG A 195 -49.52 27.66 -46.86
N GLN A 196 -48.72 26.75 -47.43
CA GLN A 196 -48.37 26.78 -48.85
C GLN A 196 -49.58 26.55 -49.76
N ASN A 197 -50.53 25.70 -49.36
CA ASN A 197 -51.75 25.44 -50.12
C ASN A 197 -52.69 26.67 -50.17
N PHE A 198 -52.68 27.52 -49.14
CA PHE A 198 -53.44 28.78 -49.13
C PHE A 198 -52.75 29.95 -49.87
N SER A 199 -51.50 29.78 -50.28
CA SER A 199 -50.79 30.78 -51.11
C SER A 199 -51.47 30.99 -52.47
N GLY A 200 -52.15 29.98 -53.01
CA GLY A 200 -52.94 30.12 -54.25
C GLY A 200 -54.20 30.99 -54.08
N ALA A 201 -54.75 31.07 -52.86
CA ALA A 201 -55.89 31.94 -52.57
C ALA A 201 -55.47 33.42 -52.49
N ALA A 202 -54.24 33.71 -52.07
CA ALA A 202 -53.70 35.07 -52.05
C ALA A 202 -53.54 35.65 -53.48
N ASP A 203 -53.11 34.82 -54.44
CA ASP A 203 -53.04 35.18 -55.86
C ASP A 203 -54.45 35.45 -56.45
N ALA A 204 -55.42 34.59 -56.13
CA ALA A 204 -56.81 34.79 -56.54
C ALA A 204 -57.43 36.08 -55.96
N VAL A 205 -57.10 36.43 -54.72
CA VAL A 205 -57.55 37.67 -54.07
C VAL A 205 -56.92 38.91 -54.71
N GLU A 206 -55.61 38.90 -55.01
CA GLU A 206 -54.97 40.01 -55.74
C GLU A 206 -55.51 40.15 -57.17
N LYS A 207 -55.83 39.04 -57.84
CA LYS A 207 -56.49 39.05 -59.16
C LYS A 207 -57.90 39.64 -59.11
N LEU A 208 -58.65 39.37 -58.04
CA LEU A 208 -60.00 39.93 -57.84
C LEU A 208 -59.92 41.43 -57.50
N LYS A 209 -58.95 41.83 -56.67
CA LYS A 209 -58.67 43.22 -56.30
C LYS A 209 -58.25 44.08 -57.49
N THR A 210 -57.39 43.57 -58.37
CA THR A 210 -57.02 44.22 -59.64
C THR A 210 -58.20 44.31 -60.61
N SER A 211 -59.05 43.27 -60.68
CA SER A 211 -60.27 43.30 -61.49
C SER A 211 -61.29 44.35 -60.99
N MET A 212 -61.44 44.51 -59.67
CA MET A 212 -62.30 45.55 -59.07
C MET A 212 -61.78 46.97 -59.32
N LEU A 213 -60.47 47.19 -59.28
CA LEU A 213 -59.83 48.48 -59.59
C LEU A 213 -60.04 48.90 -61.06
N ASN A 214 -60.10 47.94 -62.00
CA ASN A 214 -60.34 48.22 -63.41
C ASN A 214 -61.78 48.68 -63.71
N TYR A 215 -62.78 48.28 -62.91
CA TYR A 215 -64.15 48.77 -63.06
C TYR A 215 -64.34 50.21 -62.52
N GLY A 216 -63.55 50.63 -61.54
CA GLY A 216 -63.61 51.99 -60.97
C GLY A 216 -63.03 53.09 -61.85
N THR A 217 -62.25 52.75 -62.88
CA THR A 217 -61.55 53.73 -63.73
C THR A 217 -62.36 54.10 -65.00
N SER A 218 -63.43 53.36 -65.32
CA SER A 218 -64.23 53.59 -66.54
C SER A 218 -65.33 54.64 -66.40
N ASN A 219 -65.53 55.28 -65.24
CA ASN A 219 -66.67 56.18 -65.00
C ASN A 219 -66.33 57.62 -64.57
N ILE A 220 -65.09 58.09 -64.73
CA ILE A 220 -64.77 59.50 -64.49
C ILE A 220 -63.85 60.02 -65.59
N THR A 221 -64.40 60.23 -66.79
CA THR A 221 -64.04 61.43 -67.55
C THR A 221 -65.12 61.77 -68.57
N ARG A 222 -65.79 62.90 -68.29
CA ARG A 222 -66.50 63.77 -69.24
C ARG A 222 -67.98 63.47 -69.50
N LEU A 223 -68.79 63.64 -68.46
CA LEU A 223 -69.95 64.53 -68.55
C LEU A 223 -69.53 65.89 -67.97
N HIS A 224 -69.41 66.90 -68.82
CA HIS A 224 -69.58 68.31 -68.43
C HIS A 224 -70.05 69.08 -69.69
N ASP A 225 -71.35 69.41 -69.66
CA ASP A 225 -72.18 70.22 -70.57
C ASP A 225 -71.70 71.69 -70.72
N PRO A 226 -72.28 72.54 -71.60
CA PRO A 226 -73.47 72.39 -72.46
C PRO A 226 -73.26 72.61 -73.98
#